data_AF-A0A7S2YAT0-F1
#
_entry.id   AF-A0A7S2YAT0-F1
#
_cell.length_a   1.000
_cell.length_b   1.000
_cell.length_c   1.000
_cell.angle_alpha   90.00
_cell.angle_beta   90.00
_cell.angle_gamma   90.00
#
_symmetry.space_group_name_H-M   'P 1'
#
loop_
_entity.id
_entity.type
_entity.pdbx_description
1 polymer ?
#
loop_
_entity_poly.entity_id
_entity_poly.type
_entity_poly.pdbx_seq_one_letter_code
_entity_poly.pdbx_strand_id
1 'polypeptide(L)'
;NDESDDWQQNAWESYASTRPYVASSPAAQAALVICGNRKAILADIVKQQQFGRGGGSDLPESSNELDETLRELVQVLLGEADETSLTNDSRRAVGVLAAFLNDRICIPRDMGALPAAELENLQWRLQTYN
;
A
#
# COMPACT_ATOMS: atom_id res chain seq x y z
N ASN A 1 -10.04 13.08 -17.25
CA ASN A 1 -11.01 12.49 -16.30
C ASN A 1 -10.64 13.01 -14.93
N ASP A 2 -11.17 14.19 -14.56
CA ASP A 2 -10.82 14.93 -13.34
C ASP A 2 -11.93 14.83 -12.27
N GLU A 3 -13.13 14.37 -12.63
CA GLU A 3 -14.29 14.29 -11.71
C GLU A 3 -14.24 13.10 -10.73
N SER A 4 -13.34 12.13 -10.96
CA SER A 4 -13.23 10.90 -10.15
C SER A 4 -12.53 11.13 -8.82
N ASP A 5 -11.53 12.00 -8.77
CA ASP A 5 -10.73 12.19 -7.55
C ASP A 5 -11.44 13.13 -6.57
N ASP A 6 -12.17 14.12 -7.09
CA ASP A 6 -12.91 15.09 -6.28
C ASP A 6 -13.96 14.44 -5.37
N TRP A 7 -14.71 13.43 -5.84
CA TRP A 7 -15.73 12.81 -4.99
C TRP A 7 -15.13 11.94 -3.89
N GLN A 8 -14.00 11.27 -4.14
CA GLN A 8 -13.33 10.44 -3.15
C GLN A 8 -12.76 11.30 -2.02
N GLN A 9 -12.13 12.43 -2.38
CA GLN A 9 -11.63 13.39 -1.43
C GLN A 9 -12.77 14.00 -0.59
N ASN A 10 -13.87 14.43 -1.22
CA ASN A 10 -15.04 14.93 -0.52
C ASN A 10 -15.68 13.89 0.43
N ALA A 11 -15.75 12.63 0.00
CA ALA A 11 -16.25 11.53 0.84
C ALA A 11 -15.33 11.28 2.05
N TRP A 12 -14.01 11.33 1.85
CA TRP A 12 -13.03 11.20 2.92
C TRP A 12 -13.11 12.36 3.91
N GLU A 13 -13.19 13.59 3.44
CA GLU A 13 -13.30 14.78 4.29
C GLU A 13 -14.55 14.74 5.17
N SER A 14 -15.69 14.34 4.58
CA SER A 14 -16.93 14.11 5.33
C SER A 14 -16.73 13.03 6.41
N TYR A 15 -16.11 11.90 6.06
CA TYR A 15 -15.80 10.82 7.00
C TYR A 15 -14.85 11.24 8.13
N ALA A 16 -13.78 11.97 7.79
CA ALA A 16 -12.74 12.44 8.71
C ALA A 16 -13.23 13.56 9.62
N SER A 17 -14.16 14.40 9.18
CA SER A 17 -14.75 15.49 9.98
C SER A 17 -15.38 15.02 11.31
N THR A 18 -15.80 13.75 11.36
CA THR A 18 -16.41 13.13 12.54
C THR A 18 -15.44 12.25 13.34
N ARG A 19 -14.19 12.07 12.86
CA ARG A 19 -13.21 11.14 13.42
C ARG A 19 -11.82 11.78 13.46
N PRO A 20 -11.45 12.47 14.56
CA PRO A 20 -10.18 13.19 14.63
C PRO A 20 -8.93 12.29 14.61
N TYR A 21 -9.10 10.97 14.69
CA TYR A 21 -8.02 9.98 14.72
C TYR A 21 -7.72 9.35 13.35
N VAL A 22 -8.47 9.68 12.30
CA VAL A 22 -8.17 9.19 10.94
C VAL A 22 -7.23 10.16 10.23
N ALA A 23 -6.43 9.64 9.30
CA ALA A 23 -5.44 10.44 8.60
C ALA A 23 -6.10 11.50 7.69
N SER A 24 -5.30 12.48 7.26
CA SER A 24 -5.75 13.61 6.43
C SER A 24 -6.22 13.21 5.03
N SER A 25 -5.82 12.04 4.53
CA SER A 25 -6.26 11.49 3.24
C SER A 25 -6.41 9.96 3.30
N PRO A 26 -7.14 9.35 2.35
CA PRO A 26 -7.22 7.90 2.23
C PRO A 26 -5.84 7.23 2.10
N ALA A 27 -4.95 7.82 1.29
CA ALA A 27 -3.60 7.30 1.07
C ALA A 27 -2.75 7.36 2.35
N ALA A 28 -2.85 8.46 3.10
CA ALA A 28 -2.20 8.60 4.40
C ALA A 28 -2.77 7.59 5.42
N GLN A 29 -4.06 7.26 5.35
CA GLN A 29 -4.65 6.24 6.21
C GLN A 29 -4.14 4.85 5.85
N ALA A 30 -3.99 4.53 4.55
CA ALA A 30 -3.40 3.27 4.10
C ALA A 30 -1.96 3.14 4.61
N ALA A 31 -1.15 4.19 4.45
CA ALA A 31 0.21 4.28 4.98
C ALA A 31 0.24 4.07 6.49
N LEU A 32 -0.66 4.72 7.25
CA LEU A 32 -0.75 4.56 8.70
C LEU A 32 -1.05 3.11 9.11
N VAL A 33 -1.98 2.45 8.44
CA VAL A 33 -2.33 1.04 8.71
C VAL A 33 -1.16 0.11 8.39
N ILE A 34 -0.48 0.32 7.27
CA ILE A 34 0.70 -0.46 6.88
C ILE A 34 1.82 -0.27 7.91
N CYS A 35 2.14 0.97 8.28
CA CYS A 35 3.14 1.26 9.31
C CYS A 35 2.80 0.64 10.66
N GLY A 36 1.54 0.75 11.10
CA GLY A 36 1.07 0.19 12.36
C GLY A 36 1.17 -1.35 12.42
N ASN A 37 1.03 -2.02 11.27
CA ASN A 37 1.03 -3.48 11.17
C ASN A 37 2.32 -4.06 10.55
N ARG A 38 3.33 -3.23 10.26
CA ARG A 38 4.58 -3.58 9.57
C ARG A 38 5.17 -4.92 10.02
N LYS A 39 5.33 -5.14 11.32
CA LYS A 39 5.92 -6.40 11.85
C LYS A 39 5.09 -7.64 11.50
N ALA A 40 3.77 -7.53 11.58
CA ALA A 40 2.86 -8.64 11.26
C ALA A 40 2.84 -8.92 9.75
N ILE A 41 2.86 -7.87 8.93
CA ILE A 41 2.95 -7.96 7.47
C ILE A 41 4.24 -8.69 7.06
N LEU A 42 5.40 -8.25 7.56
CA LEU A 42 6.69 -8.88 7.26
C LEU A 42 6.72 -10.36 7.68
N ALA A 43 6.20 -10.66 8.88
CA ALA A 43 6.12 -12.04 9.35
C ALA A 43 5.20 -12.91 8.48
N ASP A 44 4.09 -12.35 7.99
CA ASP A 44 3.19 -13.05 7.07
C ASP A 44 3.85 -13.30 5.71
N ILE A 45 4.54 -12.31 5.13
CA ILE A 45 5.28 -12.48 3.87
C ILE A 45 6.30 -13.60 3.98
N VAL A 46 7.15 -13.58 5.02
CA VAL A 46 8.15 -14.63 5.25
C VAL A 46 7.49 -16.00 5.40
N LYS A 47 6.36 -16.07 6.10
CA LYS A 47 5.59 -17.30 6.23
C LYS A 47 5.05 -17.78 4.87
N GLN A 48 4.49 -16.88 4.07
CA GLN A 48 3.97 -17.19 2.73
C GLN A 48 5.07 -17.71 1.79
N GLN A 49 6.25 -17.09 1.82
CA GLN A 49 7.44 -17.53 1.09
C GLN A 49 7.88 -18.94 1.49
N GLN A 50 7.96 -19.24 2.80
CA GLN A 50 8.34 -20.56 3.30
C GLN A 50 7.39 -21.68 2.85
N PHE A 51 6.10 -21.40 2.75
CA PHE A 51 5.09 -22.39 2.36
C PHE A 51 4.77 -22.40 0.87
N GLY A 52 5.37 -21.50 0.07
CA GLY A 52 5.08 -21.34 -1.36
C GLY A 52 3.61 -21.01 -1.65
N ARG A 53 2.96 -20.24 -0.77
CA ARG A 53 1.54 -19.88 -0.88
C ARG A 53 1.40 -18.36 -1.05
N GLY A 54 0.38 -17.91 -1.79
CA GLY A 54 -0.10 -16.51 -1.71
C GLY A 54 0.83 -15.43 -2.28
N GLY A 55 1.50 -15.66 -3.41
CA GLY A 55 2.11 -14.57 -4.21
C GLY A 55 3.38 -13.92 -3.64
N GLY A 56 3.93 -14.42 -2.53
CA GLY A 56 5.14 -13.87 -1.91
C GLY A 56 6.47 -14.23 -2.60
N SER A 57 6.45 -15.09 -3.62
CA SER A 57 7.67 -15.59 -4.28
C SER A 57 8.42 -14.53 -5.08
N ASP A 58 7.73 -13.49 -5.54
CA ASP A 58 8.34 -12.37 -6.29
C ASP A 58 8.74 -11.20 -5.37
N LEU A 59 8.55 -11.34 -4.06
CA LEU A 59 8.99 -10.36 -3.07
C LEU A 59 10.44 -10.62 -2.65
N PRO A 60 11.17 -9.57 -2.20
CA PRO A 60 12.51 -9.74 -1.65
C PRO A 60 12.58 -10.84 -0.58
N GLU A 61 13.66 -11.62 -0.57
CA GLU A 61 13.86 -12.72 0.40
C GLU A 61 14.43 -12.20 1.73
N SER A 62 15.21 -11.11 1.66
CA SER A 62 15.83 -10.51 2.83
C SER A 62 14.81 -9.69 3.62
N SER A 63 14.72 -9.94 4.92
CA SER A 63 13.86 -9.15 5.82
C SER A 63 14.22 -7.66 5.81
N ASN A 64 15.48 -7.30 5.56
CA ASN A 64 15.87 -5.90 5.48
C ASN A 64 15.40 -5.27 4.17
N GLU A 65 15.50 -6.00 3.05
CA GLU A 65 15.05 -5.51 1.75
C GLU A 65 13.52 -5.37 1.72
N LEU A 66 12.79 -6.36 2.25
CA LEU A 66 11.34 -6.27 2.45
C LEU A 66 10.94 -5.04 3.26
N ASP A 67 11.73 -4.74 4.28
CA ASP A 67 11.49 -3.60 5.14
C ASP A 67 11.66 -2.27 4.42
N GLU A 68 12.73 -2.14 3.64
CA GLU A 68 12.98 -0.96 2.83
C GLU A 68 11.91 -0.83 1.73
N THR A 69 11.52 -1.91 1.05
CA THR A 69 10.41 -1.89 0.08
C THR A 69 9.09 -1.43 0.72
N LEU A 70 8.81 -1.85 1.95
CA LEU A 70 7.62 -1.40 2.69
C LEU A 70 7.69 0.08 3.05
N ARG A 71 8.89 0.62 3.35
CA ARG A 71 9.08 2.07 3.54
C ARG A 71 8.92 2.85 2.24
N GLU A 72 9.47 2.36 1.14
CA GLU A 72 9.31 2.97 -0.19
C GLU A 72 7.83 3.03 -0.56
N LEU A 73 7.08 1.94 -0.36
CA LEU A 73 5.62 1.91 -0.55
C LEU A 73 4.91 3.00 0.28
N VAL A 74 5.27 3.15 1.55
CA VAL A 74 4.70 4.17 2.44
C VAL A 74 5.04 5.57 1.95
N GLN A 75 6.28 5.84 1.54
CA GLN A 75 6.68 7.16 1.02
C GLN A 75 5.91 7.53 -0.24
N VAL A 76 5.68 6.56 -1.13
CA VAL A 76 4.89 6.77 -2.34
C VAL A 76 3.42 7.07 -1.99
N LEU A 77 2.82 6.32 -1.06
CA LEU A 77 1.45 6.58 -0.58
C LEU A 77 1.30 7.95 0.08
N LEU A 78 2.34 8.43 0.77
CA LEU A 78 2.35 9.77 1.37
C LEU A 78 2.66 10.88 0.36
N GLY A 79 3.01 10.54 -0.88
CA GLY A 79 3.47 11.50 -1.90
C GLY A 79 4.84 12.11 -1.58
N GLU A 80 5.61 11.53 -0.66
CA GLU A 80 6.96 11.96 -0.30
C GLU A 80 8.02 11.49 -1.31
N ALA A 81 7.72 10.42 -2.05
CA ALA A 81 8.52 9.92 -3.15
C ALA A 81 7.65 9.79 -4.41
N ASP A 82 8.17 10.25 -5.54
CA ASP A 82 7.54 10.04 -6.84
C ASP A 82 7.89 8.63 -7.35
N GLU A 83 6.91 7.91 -7.91
CA GLU A 83 7.08 6.60 -8.52
C GLU A 83 8.12 6.60 -9.64
N THR A 84 8.28 7.74 -10.32
CA THR A 84 9.29 7.91 -11.37
C THR A 84 10.71 7.97 -10.80
N SER A 85 10.86 8.35 -9.52
CA SER A 85 12.16 8.42 -8.84
C SER A 85 12.68 7.06 -8.37
N LEU A 86 11.81 6.05 -8.30
CA LEU A 86 12.19 4.69 -7.95
C LEU A 86 13.08 4.07 -9.05
N THR A 87 14.06 3.27 -8.62
CA THR A 87 14.76 2.38 -9.53
C THR A 87 13.78 1.37 -10.12
N ASN A 88 14.08 0.77 -11.28
CA ASN A 88 13.18 -0.24 -11.86
C ASN A 88 12.96 -1.43 -10.92
N ASP A 89 14.01 -1.84 -10.19
CA ASP A 89 13.93 -2.94 -9.23
C ASP A 89 13.06 -2.54 -8.02
N SER A 90 13.27 -1.35 -7.44
CA SER A 90 12.41 -0.81 -6.38
C SER A 90 10.96 -0.69 -6.84
N ARG A 91 10.71 -0.13 -8.04
CA ARG A 91 9.36 0.03 -8.60
C ARG A 91 8.67 -1.32 -8.73
N ARG A 92 9.36 -2.33 -9.25
CA ARG A 92 8.84 -3.70 -9.35
C ARG A 92 8.55 -4.28 -7.98
N ALA A 93 9.49 -4.19 -7.04
CA ALA A 93 9.33 -4.73 -5.69
C ALA A 93 8.15 -4.08 -4.94
N VAL A 94 8.02 -2.76 -5.02
CA VAL A 94 6.90 -2.00 -4.45
C VAL A 94 5.58 -2.40 -5.11
N GLY A 95 5.56 -2.57 -6.44
CA GLY A 95 4.37 -3.02 -7.17
C GLY A 95 3.91 -4.43 -6.78
N VAL A 96 4.85 -5.37 -6.64
CA VAL A 96 4.57 -6.72 -6.14
C VAL A 96 4.08 -6.68 -4.69
N LEU A 97 4.68 -5.84 -3.84
CA LEU A 97 4.26 -5.67 -2.44
C LEU A 97 2.85 -5.10 -2.34
N ALA A 98 2.51 -4.09 -3.15
CA ALA A 98 1.16 -3.54 -3.20
C ALA A 98 0.14 -4.61 -3.63
N ALA A 99 0.47 -5.42 -4.65
CA ALA A 99 -0.38 -6.52 -5.09
C ALA A 99 -0.56 -7.60 -4.02
N PHE A 100 0.52 -7.99 -3.34
CA PHE A 100 0.46 -8.92 -2.22
C PHE A 100 -0.47 -8.41 -1.11
N LEU A 101 -0.34 -7.13 -0.74
CA LEU A 101 -1.18 -6.54 0.29
C LEU A 101 -2.65 -6.47 -0.13
N ASN A 102 -2.96 -6.13 -1.38
CA ASN A 102 -4.34 -6.10 -1.88
C ASN A 102 -5.04 -7.45 -1.82
N ASP A 103 -4.33 -8.55 -2.08
CA ASP A 103 -4.90 -9.91 -1.95
C ASP A 103 -5.18 -10.29 -0.48
N ARG A 104 -4.46 -9.66 0.46
CA ARG A 104 -4.49 -10.01 1.90
C ARG A 104 -5.39 -9.10 2.73
N ILE A 105 -5.58 -7.86 2.32
CA ILE A 105 -6.40 -6.88 3.02
C ILE A 105 -7.87 -7.28 2.94
N CYS A 106 -8.52 -7.36 4.10
CA CYS A 106 -9.95 -7.60 4.21
C CYS A 106 -10.68 -6.29 4.54
N ILE A 107 -11.56 -5.84 3.65
CA ILE A 107 -12.41 -4.66 3.86
C ILE A 107 -13.75 -5.12 4.50
N PRO A 108 -14.24 -4.48 5.59
CA PRO A 108 -13.71 -3.31 6.28
C PRO A 108 -12.83 -3.63 7.51
N ARG A 109 -12.37 -4.87 7.67
CA ARG A 109 -11.68 -5.34 8.87
C ARG A 109 -10.34 -4.66 9.09
N ASP A 110 -9.51 -4.63 8.05
CA ASP A 110 -8.13 -4.16 8.14
C ASP A 110 -8.02 -2.67 7.79
N MET A 111 -8.80 -2.22 6.80
CA MET A 111 -8.95 -0.80 6.47
C MET A 111 -10.28 -0.54 5.75
N GLY A 112 -10.64 0.74 5.64
CA GLY A 112 -11.80 1.20 4.88
C GLY A 112 -11.61 1.08 3.36
N ALA A 113 -12.70 1.17 2.61
CA ALA A 113 -12.68 1.01 1.16
C ALA A 113 -11.83 2.06 0.43
N LEU A 114 -11.86 3.33 0.86
CA LEU A 114 -11.08 4.39 0.23
C LEU A 114 -9.56 4.19 0.41
N PRO A 115 -9.02 3.94 1.63
CA PRO A 115 -7.62 3.58 1.79
C PRO A 115 -7.19 2.34 0.99
N ALA A 116 -8.05 1.33 0.89
CA ALA A 116 -7.75 0.14 0.10
C ALA A 116 -7.70 0.45 -1.41
N ALA A 117 -8.61 1.30 -1.90
CA ALA A 117 -8.61 1.73 -3.30
C ALA A 117 -7.33 2.49 -3.68
N GLU A 118 -6.74 3.27 -2.77
CA GLU A 118 -5.44 3.93 -3.01
C GLU A 118 -4.31 2.93 -3.23
N LEU A 119 -4.30 1.84 -2.48
CA LEU A 119 -3.31 0.78 -2.64
C LEU A 119 -3.50 0.03 -3.97
N GLU A 120 -4.75 -0.21 -4.38
CA GLU A 120 -5.10 -0.74 -5.70
C GLU A 120 -4.69 0.18 -6.84
N ASN A 121 -5.00 1.47 -6.75
CA ASN A 121 -4.60 2.46 -7.74
C ASN A 121 -3.07 2.55 -7.85
N LEU A 122 -2.36 2.51 -6.72
CA LEU A 122 -0.90 2.49 -6.70
C LEU A 122 -0.34 1.23 -7.38
N GLN A 123 -0.88 0.05 -7.06
CA GLN A 123 -0.50 -1.19 -7.74
C GLN A 123 -0.63 -1.07 -9.26
N TRP A 124 -1.79 -0.58 -9.75
CA TRP A 124 -2.03 -0.41 -11.19
C TRP A 124 -1.03 0.55 -11.83
N ARG A 125 -0.74 1.68 -11.18
CA ARG A 125 0.24 2.65 -11.68
C ARG A 125 1.63 2.02 -11.81
N LEU A 126 2.10 1.32 -10.78
CA LEU A 126 3.41 0.67 -10.78
C LEU A 126 3.52 -0.49 -11.78
N GLN A 127 2.42 -1.16 -12.12
CA GLN A 127 2.39 -2.23 -13.13
C GLN A 127 2.38 -1.71 -14.58
N THR A 128 1.88 -0.49 -14.81
CA THR A 128 1.75 0.09 -16.15
C THR A 128 3.09 0.56 -16.75
N TYR A 129 4.14 0.70 -15.92
CA TYR A 129 5.47 1.17 -16.34
C TYR A 129 6.52 0.07 -16.48
N ASN A 130 6.12 -1.21 -16.57
CA ASN A 130 7.01 -2.36 -16.83
C ASN A 130 6.95 -2.84 -18.28
#